data_AF-A0A4D9F252-F1
#
_entry.id   AF-A0A4D9F252-F1
#
_cell.length_a   1.000
_cell.length_b   1.000
_cell.length_c   1.000
_cell.angle_alpha   90.00
_cell.angle_beta   90.00
_cell.angle_gamma   90.00
#
_symmetry.space_group_name_H-M   'P 1'
#
loop_
_entity.id
_entity.type
_entity.pdbx_description
1 polymer ?
#
loop_
_entity_poly.entity_id
_entity_poly.type
_entity_poly.pdbx_seq_one_letter_code
_entity_poly.pdbx_strand_id
1 'polypeptide(L)'
;MDVCCEAAGRYPSNYNAWSHRIWILQRLGKLDVKILLDELSSTRHWVSMHVSDHSGFHYRQFLIKSLIGRTVTDNSILVQNQLVNEPTPSLPKDEKNEASEAACTEELRVDLPNLLKKELELCTDLIDTFPGHETLWCHRRHVFYLQHHLNNKLPLPNVRLTSVDSSDGTLNNSHPSTAVSHVTHAMDVDGLNDSCKQGYTQETKRLKRAPIQDSLGLEMEYRFIDNILATCRDVEQSRFATEYRKWLVTFLGQ
;
A
#
# COMPACT_ATOMS: atom_id res chain seq x y z
N MET A 1 7.52 -15.12 -25.54
CA MET A 1 6.52 -15.56 -24.53
C MET A 1 5.36 -16.35 -25.15
N ASP A 2 5.37 -16.54 -26.48
CA ASP A 2 4.19 -16.98 -27.25
C ASP A 2 3.72 -18.39 -26.92
N VAL A 3 4.64 -19.33 -26.68
CA VAL A 3 4.31 -20.72 -26.29
C VAL A 3 3.50 -20.75 -24.99
N CYS A 4 3.85 -19.90 -24.01
CA CYS A 4 3.08 -19.81 -22.75
C CYS A 4 1.69 -19.22 -23.00
N CYS A 5 1.56 -18.20 -23.86
CA CYS A 5 0.26 -17.63 -24.22
C CYS A 5 -0.63 -18.68 -24.91
N GLU A 6 -0.07 -19.43 -25.86
CA GLU A 6 -0.79 -20.47 -26.58
C GLU A 6 -1.23 -21.62 -25.65
N ALA A 7 -0.37 -22.01 -24.72
CA ALA A 7 -0.69 -23.01 -23.70
C ALA A 7 -1.77 -22.52 -22.71
N ALA A 8 -1.76 -21.24 -22.34
CA ALA A 8 -2.79 -20.63 -21.52
C ALA A 8 -4.14 -20.55 -22.24
N GLY A 9 -4.15 -20.40 -23.57
CA GLY A 9 -5.38 -20.32 -24.36
C GLY A 9 -6.09 -21.65 -24.55
N ARG A 10 -5.36 -22.77 -24.38
CA ARG A 10 -5.90 -24.13 -24.52
C ARG A 10 -6.56 -24.66 -23.25
N TYR A 11 -6.18 -24.14 -22.08
CA TYR A 11 -6.67 -24.62 -20.79
C TYR A 11 -6.99 -23.44 -19.86
N PRO A 12 -8.23 -23.30 -19.39
CA PRO A 12 -8.61 -22.25 -18.44
C PRO A 12 -7.70 -22.26 -17.21
N SER A 13 -7.20 -21.09 -16.81
CA SER A 13 -6.33 -20.95 -15.65
C SER A 13 -5.12 -21.88 -15.64
N ASN A 14 -4.45 -22.06 -16.79
CA ASN A 14 -3.26 -22.92 -16.91
C ASN A 14 -2.09 -22.41 -16.06
N TYR A 15 -2.05 -22.86 -14.81
CA TYR A 15 -1.05 -22.47 -13.83
C TYR A 15 0.39 -22.75 -14.28
N ASN A 16 0.60 -23.86 -14.99
CA ASN A 16 1.94 -24.26 -15.46
C ASN A 16 2.48 -23.29 -16.52
N ALA A 17 1.63 -22.87 -17.46
CA ALA A 17 2.02 -21.90 -18.49
C ALA A 17 2.43 -20.55 -17.88
N TRP A 18 1.61 -20.03 -16.96
CA TRP A 18 1.88 -18.77 -16.27
C TRP A 18 3.08 -18.86 -15.33
N SER A 19 3.23 -19.96 -14.59
CA SER A 19 4.39 -20.19 -13.71
C SER A 19 5.70 -20.31 -14.50
N HIS A 20 5.67 -20.96 -15.65
CA HIS A 20 6.83 -21.02 -16.53
C HIS A 20 7.18 -19.64 -17.09
N ARG A 21 6.17 -18.82 -17.42
CA ARG A 21 6.37 -17.42 -17.84
C ARG A 21 7.05 -16.58 -16.75
N ILE A 22 6.66 -16.77 -15.48
CA ILE A 22 7.35 -16.15 -14.31
C ILE A 22 8.81 -16.61 -14.26
N TRP A 23 9.05 -17.91 -14.37
CA TRP A 23 10.40 -18.48 -14.32
C TRP A 23 11.31 -17.89 -15.41
N ILE A 24 10.80 -17.73 -16.63
CA ILE A 24 11.54 -17.08 -17.74
C ILE A 24 11.93 -15.65 -17.36
N LEU A 25 11.00 -14.86 -16.81
CA LEU A 25 11.29 -13.49 -16.40
C LEU A 25 12.33 -13.41 -15.28
N GLN A 26 12.31 -14.35 -14.34
CA GLN A 26 13.27 -14.40 -13.25
C GLN A 26 14.66 -14.83 -13.71
N ARG A 27 14.76 -15.84 -14.59
CA ARG A 27 16.04 -16.46 -14.98
C ARG A 27 16.67 -15.81 -16.20
N LEU A 28 15.89 -15.62 -17.25
CA LEU A 28 16.37 -15.11 -18.54
C LEU A 28 16.19 -13.59 -18.62
N GLY A 29 15.01 -13.09 -18.22
CA GLY A 29 14.70 -11.66 -18.23
C GLY A 29 15.31 -10.87 -17.08
N LYS A 30 15.87 -11.54 -16.05
CA LYS A 30 16.47 -10.95 -14.84
C LYS A 30 15.61 -9.85 -14.19
N LEU A 31 14.28 -9.95 -14.30
CA LEU A 31 13.33 -8.92 -13.85
C LEU A 31 13.69 -7.53 -14.36
N ASP A 32 14.11 -7.42 -15.61
CA ASP A 32 14.36 -6.15 -16.28
C ASP A 32 13.08 -5.30 -16.33
N VAL A 33 13.20 -4.02 -15.95
CA VAL A 33 12.04 -3.12 -15.79
C VAL A 33 11.30 -2.93 -17.11
N LYS A 34 12.01 -2.82 -18.24
CA LYS A 34 11.38 -2.66 -19.55
C LYS A 34 10.61 -3.92 -19.92
N ILE A 35 11.20 -5.10 -19.75
CA ILE A 35 10.52 -6.37 -20.02
C ILE A 35 9.27 -6.52 -19.15
N LEU A 36 9.34 -6.16 -17.86
CA LEU A 36 8.19 -6.22 -16.96
C LEU A 36 7.04 -5.29 -17.40
N LEU A 37 7.35 -4.08 -17.86
CA LEU A 37 6.36 -3.12 -18.38
C LEU A 37 5.76 -3.59 -19.71
N ASP A 38 6.58 -4.12 -20.61
CA ASP A 38 6.14 -4.69 -21.89
C ASP A 38 5.18 -5.87 -21.65
N GLU A 39 5.50 -6.75 -20.68
CA GLU A 39 4.65 -7.87 -20.30
C GLU A 39 3.36 -7.45 -19.61
N LEU A 40 3.39 -6.42 -18.75
CA LEU A 40 2.19 -5.89 -18.13
C LEU A 40 1.25 -5.26 -19.16
N SER A 41 1.82 -4.60 -20.17
CA SER A 41 1.08 -4.02 -21.29
C SER A 41 0.49 -5.11 -22.20
N SER A 42 1.30 -6.09 -22.60
CA SER A 42 0.88 -7.16 -23.53
C SER A 42 -0.19 -8.07 -22.93
N THR A 43 -0.14 -8.33 -21.63
CA THR A 43 -1.12 -9.19 -20.93
C THR A 43 -2.41 -8.47 -20.57
N ARG A 44 -2.53 -7.16 -20.81
CA ARG A 44 -3.77 -6.41 -20.53
C ARG A 44 -4.93 -6.95 -21.37
N HIS A 45 -4.72 -7.12 -22.67
CA HIS A 45 -5.74 -7.65 -23.57
C HIS A 45 -6.16 -9.07 -23.17
N TRP A 46 -5.20 -9.91 -22.74
CA TRP A 46 -5.49 -11.27 -22.29
C TRP A 46 -6.53 -11.31 -21.17
N VAL A 47 -6.29 -10.56 -20.09
CA VAL A 47 -7.18 -10.57 -18.93
C VAL A 47 -8.54 -9.92 -19.19
N SER A 48 -8.61 -9.00 -20.15
CA SER A 48 -9.90 -8.48 -20.63
C SER A 48 -10.73 -9.53 -21.38
N MET A 49 -10.10 -10.51 -22.02
CA MET A 49 -10.79 -11.61 -22.72
C MET A 49 -11.01 -12.84 -21.83
N HIS A 50 -10.24 -12.98 -20.73
CA HIS A 50 -10.25 -14.15 -19.84
C HIS A 50 -10.47 -13.73 -18.38
N VAL A 51 -11.63 -13.14 -18.09
CA VAL A 51 -11.93 -12.53 -16.78
C VAL A 51 -11.95 -13.51 -15.59
N SER A 52 -12.11 -14.81 -15.85
CA SER A 52 -12.03 -15.88 -14.84
C SER A 52 -10.62 -16.51 -14.71
N ASP A 53 -9.61 -16.01 -15.41
CA ASP A 53 -8.26 -16.58 -15.38
C ASP A 53 -7.49 -16.12 -14.13
N HIS A 54 -7.63 -16.87 -13.04
CA HIS A 54 -6.91 -16.61 -11.79
C HIS A 54 -5.39 -16.62 -11.99
N SER A 55 -4.88 -17.49 -12.86
CA SER A 55 -3.43 -17.60 -13.10
C SER A 55 -2.90 -16.40 -13.88
N GLY A 56 -3.66 -15.91 -14.86
CA GLY A 56 -3.34 -14.70 -15.62
C GLY A 56 -3.32 -13.45 -14.75
N PHE A 57 -4.34 -13.27 -13.88
CA PHE A 57 -4.32 -12.16 -12.92
C PHE A 57 -3.21 -12.29 -11.87
N HIS A 58 -2.91 -13.51 -11.41
CA HIS A 58 -1.77 -13.75 -10.53
C HIS A 58 -0.44 -13.37 -11.20
N TYR A 59 -0.28 -13.68 -12.48
CA TYR A 59 0.89 -13.25 -13.25
C TYR A 59 1.04 -11.72 -13.29
N ARG A 60 -0.07 -10.99 -13.51
CA ARG A 60 -0.05 -9.51 -13.45
C ARG A 60 0.35 -8.99 -12.07
N GLN A 61 -0.15 -9.61 -11.00
CA GLN A 61 0.26 -9.27 -9.62
C GLN A 61 1.77 -9.49 -9.42
N PHE A 62 2.33 -10.57 -9.96
CA PHE A 62 3.77 -10.81 -9.94
C PHE A 62 4.56 -9.71 -10.66
N LEU A 63 4.12 -9.27 -11.85
CA LEU A 63 4.77 -8.18 -12.58
C LEU A 63 4.78 -6.87 -11.78
N ILE A 64 3.63 -6.49 -11.23
CA ILE A 64 3.48 -5.26 -10.42
C ILE A 64 4.38 -5.31 -9.18
N LYS A 65 4.39 -6.43 -8.44
CA LYS A 65 5.29 -6.61 -7.29
C LYS A 65 6.76 -6.51 -7.68
N SER A 66 7.14 -7.09 -8.81
CA SER A 66 8.52 -7.06 -9.30
C SER A 66 8.95 -5.63 -9.62
N LEU A 67 8.08 -4.84 -10.26
CA LEU A 67 8.31 -3.42 -10.54
C LEU A 67 8.45 -2.59 -9.25
N ILE A 68 7.58 -2.82 -8.25
CA ILE A 68 7.69 -2.18 -6.93
C ILE A 68 9.02 -2.57 -6.26
N GLY A 69 9.41 -3.85 -6.31
CA GLY A 69 10.66 -4.32 -5.74
C GLY A 69 11.88 -3.65 -6.36
N ARG A 70 11.93 -3.57 -7.69
CA ARG A 70 13.02 -2.92 -8.44
C ARG A 70 13.17 -1.45 -8.08
N THR A 71 12.08 -0.70 -8.21
CA THR A 71 12.06 0.75 -7.96
C THR A 71 12.44 1.12 -6.52
N VAL A 72 12.01 0.35 -5.52
CA VAL A 72 12.40 0.60 -4.11
C VAL A 72 13.90 0.32 -3.90
N THR A 73 14.43 -0.76 -4.49
CA THR A 73 15.86 -1.08 -4.40
C THR A 73 16.72 -0.03 -5.10
N ASP A 74 16.35 0.40 -6.30
CA ASP A 74 17.09 1.39 -7.08
C ASP A 74 17.15 2.74 -6.36
N ASN A 75 16.03 3.18 -5.76
CA ASN A 75 15.98 4.39 -4.95
C ASN A 75 16.87 4.30 -3.69
N SER A 76 16.95 3.14 -3.04
CA SER A 76 17.80 2.94 -1.86
C SER A 76 19.29 3.01 -2.21
N ILE A 77 19.70 2.48 -3.37
CA ILE A 77 21.08 2.53 -3.86
C ILE A 77 21.47 3.96 -4.23
N LEU A 78 20.57 4.70 -4.90
CA LEU A 78 20.80 6.11 -5.25
C LEU A 78 21.01 7.00 -4.01
N VAL A 79 20.20 6.79 -2.96
CA VAL A 79 20.34 7.54 -1.68
C VAL A 79 21.64 7.20 -0.96
N GLN A 80 22.07 5.92 -0.96
CA GLN A 80 23.33 5.50 -0.35
C GLN A 80 24.54 6.14 -1.05
N ASN A 81 24.52 6.21 -2.38
CA ASN A 81 25.61 6.79 -3.18
C ASN A 81 25.71 8.32 -3.04
N GLN A 82 24.59 9.00 -2.75
CA GLN A 82 24.60 10.45 -2.46
C GLN A 82 25.21 10.78 -1.09
N LEU A 83 25.13 9.86 -0.11
CA LEU A 83 25.64 10.09 1.24
C LEU A 83 27.16 9.82 1.38
N VAL A 84 27.79 9.21 0.38
CA VAL A 84 29.24 8.90 0.35
C VAL A 84 30.06 10.00 -0.35
N ASN A 85 29.41 10.94 -1.05
CA ASN A 85 30.09 12.03 -1.75
C ASN A 85 30.07 13.34 -0.95
N GLU A 86 30.83 13.39 0.15
CA GLU A 86 31.34 14.65 0.71
C GLU A 86 32.62 15.03 -0.07
N PRO A 87 32.77 16.28 -0.58
CA PRO A 87 33.89 16.65 -1.43
C PRO A 87 35.16 16.85 -0.60
N THR A 88 36.06 15.87 -0.61
CA THR A 88 37.45 16.09 -0.21
C THR A 88 38.12 17.04 -1.22
N PRO A 89 38.82 18.12 -0.79
CA PRO A 89 39.45 19.05 -1.71
C PRO A 89 40.63 18.38 -2.43
N SER A 90 40.52 18.24 -3.75
CA SER A 90 41.58 17.69 -4.61
C SER A 90 42.62 18.73 -5.02
N LEU A 91 43.86 18.29 -5.26
CA LEU A 91 44.78 18.88 -6.23
C LEU A 91 45.30 17.78 -7.20
N PRO A 92 45.65 18.15 -8.46
CA PRO A 92 45.45 17.29 -9.63
C PRO A 92 46.72 16.56 -10.06
N LYS A 93 46.57 15.52 -10.90
CA LYS A 93 47.31 15.39 -12.17
C LYS A 93 46.86 14.23 -13.06
N ASP A 94 46.64 14.63 -14.31
CA ASP A 94 47.00 14.02 -15.58
C ASP A 94 46.16 12.90 -16.23
N GLU A 95 45.90 13.17 -17.50
CA GLU A 95 44.97 12.61 -18.48
C GLU A 95 45.41 11.26 -19.04
N LYS A 96 44.43 10.41 -19.42
CA LYS A 96 44.24 9.93 -20.81
C LYS A 96 43.10 8.89 -20.92
N ASN A 97 42.05 9.32 -21.62
CA ASN A 97 41.17 8.59 -22.56
C ASN A 97 41.11 7.05 -22.48
N GLU A 98 39.92 6.53 -22.16
CA GLU A 98 39.15 5.69 -23.11
C GLU A 98 37.67 6.04 -23.02
N ALA A 99 37.12 6.49 -24.15
CA ALA A 99 35.72 6.84 -24.35
C ALA A 99 34.97 5.60 -24.85
N SER A 100 34.13 5.01 -23.99
CA SER A 100 33.18 3.92 -24.27
C SER A 100 32.60 3.53 -22.90
N GLU A 101 31.41 3.92 -22.44
CA GLU A 101 30.07 3.62 -22.97
C GLU A 101 29.04 4.58 -22.34
N ALA A 102 29.30 5.90 -22.36
CA ALA A 102 28.35 6.90 -21.85
C ALA A 102 27.26 7.19 -22.89
N ALA A 103 26.47 6.19 -23.26
CA ALA A 103 25.29 6.36 -24.09
C ALA A 103 24.13 5.50 -23.55
N CYS A 104 23.12 6.19 -23.04
CA CYS A 104 21.74 5.73 -22.95
C CYS A 104 21.39 4.73 -21.83
N THR A 105 21.54 5.15 -20.58
CA THR A 105 20.60 4.71 -19.53
C THR A 105 19.76 5.91 -19.14
N GLU A 106 18.79 6.27 -19.98
CA GLU A 106 17.62 7.02 -19.50
C GLU A 106 17.05 6.18 -18.34
N GLU A 107 17.24 6.63 -17.10
CA GLU A 107 16.65 5.99 -15.93
C GLU A 107 15.14 6.00 -16.13
N LEU A 108 14.59 4.87 -16.59
CA LEU A 108 13.16 4.69 -16.77
C LEU A 108 12.49 4.71 -15.40
N ARG A 109 12.17 5.91 -14.91
CA ARG A 109 11.43 6.09 -13.67
C ARG A 109 10.00 5.62 -13.87
N VAL A 110 9.67 4.51 -13.23
CA VAL A 110 8.31 3.96 -13.23
C VAL A 110 7.44 4.77 -12.26
N ASP A 111 6.38 5.38 -12.79
CA ASP A 111 5.32 6.00 -11.98
C ASP A 111 4.41 4.91 -11.39
N LEU A 112 4.86 4.32 -10.27
CA LEU A 112 4.16 3.22 -9.59
C LEU A 112 2.75 3.62 -9.10
N PRO A 113 2.52 4.81 -8.51
CA PRO A 113 1.18 5.22 -8.12
C PRO A 113 0.20 5.24 -9.30
N ASN A 114 0.61 5.79 -10.45
CA ASN A 114 -0.21 5.81 -11.65
C ASN A 114 -0.42 4.42 -12.26
N LEU A 115 0.60 3.56 -12.21
CA LEU A 115 0.49 2.17 -12.65
C LEU A 115 -0.56 1.39 -11.85
N LEU A 116 -0.54 1.51 -10.52
CA LEU A 116 -1.53 0.87 -9.64
C LEU A 116 -2.93 1.48 -9.83
N LYS A 117 -3.02 2.80 -10.04
CA LYS A 117 -4.29 3.46 -10.37
C LYS A 117 -4.90 2.89 -11.66
N LYS A 118 -4.12 2.77 -12.74
CA LYS A 118 -4.58 2.19 -14.01
C LYS A 118 -5.00 0.74 -13.87
N GLU A 119 -4.34 -0.03 -13.01
CA GLU A 119 -4.72 -1.42 -12.75
C GLU A 119 -6.04 -1.51 -11.96
N LEU A 120 -6.30 -0.59 -11.03
CA LEU A 120 -7.60 -0.48 -10.35
C LEU A 120 -8.71 -0.02 -11.31
N GLU A 121 -8.42 0.91 -12.23
CA GLU A 121 -9.34 1.31 -13.30
C GLU A 121 -9.68 0.12 -14.21
N LEU A 122 -8.68 -0.68 -14.62
CA LEU A 122 -8.91 -1.94 -15.34
C LEU A 122 -9.82 -2.89 -14.54
N CYS A 123 -9.59 -3.03 -13.22
CA CYS A 123 -10.47 -3.84 -12.37
C CYS A 123 -11.90 -3.29 -12.33
N THR A 124 -12.07 -1.97 -12.23
CA THR A 124 -13.39 -1.32 -12.26
C THR A 124 -14.11 -1.65 -13.56
N ASP A 125 -13.49 -1.40 -14.71
CA ASP A 125 -14.08 -1.65 -16.03
C ASP A 125 -14.52 -3.12 -16.18
N LEU A 126 -13.66 -4.07 -15.76
CA LEU A 126 -13.96 -5.49 -15.87
C LEU A 126 -15.05 -5.94 -14.91
N ILE A 127 -15.08 -5.43 -13.67
CA ILE A 127 -16.10 -5.76 -12.67
C ILE A 127 -17.47 -5.22 -13.10
N ASP A 128 -17.51 -4.03 -13.71
CA ASP A 128 -18.73 -3.42 -14.24
C ASP A 128 -19.24 -4.16 -15.49
N THR A 129 -18.32 -4.55 -16.39
CA THR A 129 -18.67 -5.20 -17.66
C THR A 129 -19.04 -6.68 -17.47
N PHE A 130 -18.38 -7.37 -16.55
CA PHE A 130 -18.51 -8.81 -16.32
C PHE A 130 -18.78 -9.08 -14.82
N PRO A 131 -20.03 -8.89 -14.36
CA PRO A 131 -20.39 -9.12 -12.96
C PRO A 131 -20.31 -10.61 -12.61
N GLY A 132 -20.06 -10.91 -11.33
CA GLY A 132 -20.11 -12.29 -10.81
C GLY A 132 -18.82 -13.09 -10.94
N HIS A 133 -17.70 -12.44 -11.26
CA HIS A 133 -16.38 -13.09 -11.37
C HIS A 133 -15.51 -12.86 -10.12
N GLU A 134 -15.40 -13.87 -9.25
CA GLU A 134 -14.59 -13.82 -8.02
C GLU A 134 -13.13 -13.41 -8.29
N THR A 135 -12.58 -13.86 -9.41
CA THR A 135 -11.21 -13.58 -9.85
C THR A 135 -10.92 -12.07 -9.87
N LEU A 136 -11.85 -11.27 -10.39
CA LEU A 136 -11.69 -9.83 -10.53
C LEU A 136 -11.64 -9.13 -9.16
N TRP A 137 -12.53 -9.53 -8.25
CA TRP A 137 -12.57 -9.02 -6.88
C TRP A 137 -11.33 -9.42 -6.08
N CYS A 138 -10.86 -10.66 -6.25
CA CYS A 138 -9.60 -11.11 -5.65
C CYS A 138 -8.39 -10.33 -6.18
N HIS A 139 -8.37 -10.03 -7.48
CA HIS A 139 -7.31 -9.23 -8.07
C HIS A 139 -7.35 -7.78 -7.59
N ARG A 140 -8.53 -7.13 -7.60
CA ARG A 140 -8.73 -5.77 -7.10
C ARG A 140 -8.25 -5.63 -5.65
N ARG A 141 -8.60 -6.60 -4.79
CA ARG A 141 -8.12 -6.69 -3.40
C ARG A 141 -6.60 -6.63 -3.32
N HIS A 142 -5.95 -7.40 -4.17
CA HIS A 142 -4.50 -7.46 -4.20
C HIS A 142 -3.86 -6.15 -4.66
N VAL A 143 -4.40 -5.53 -5.71
CA VAL A 143 -3.89 -4.26 -6.25
C VAL A 143 -4.10 -3.12 -5.24
N PHE A 144 -5.29 -3.04 -4.62
CA PHE A 144 -5.58 -2.05 -3.59
C PHE A 144 -4.64 -2.20 -2.38
N TYR A 145 -4.40 -3.43 -1.94
CA TYR A 145 -3.43 -3.73 -0.89
C TYR A 145 -2.03 -3.18 -1.24
N LEU A 146 -1.54 -3.44 -2.46
CA LEU A 146 -0.24 -2.93 -2.91
C LEU A 146 -0.21 -1.39 -2.95
N GLN A 147 -1.27 -0.75 -3.44
CA GLN A 147 -1.38 0.71 -3.47
C GLN A 147 -1.35 1.33 -2.07
N HIS A 148 -2.12 0.79 -1.14
CA HIS A 148 -2.16 1.26 0.23
C HIS A 148 -0.79 1.15 0.91
N HIS A 149 -0.12 -0.01 0.75
CA HIS A 149 1.22 -0.19 1.30
C HIS A 149 2.30 0.70 0.67
N LEU A 150 2.19 0.97 -0.64
CA LEU A 150 3.12 1.87 -1.31
C LEU A 150 2.96 3.31 -0.80
N ASN A 151 1.72 3.79 -0.67
CA ASN A 151 1.42 5.13 -0.17
C ASN A 151 1.91 5.34 1.27
N ASN A 152 1.83 4.30 2.11
CA ASN A 152 2.32 4.37 3.49
C ASN A 152 3.85 4.28 3.61
N LYS A 153 4.55 3.77 2.57
CA LYS A 153 6.02 3.69 2.55
C LYS A 153 6.69 4.92 1.96
N LEU A 154 6.02 5.66 1.08
CA LEU A 154 6.54 6.89 0.49
C LEU A 154 6.33 8.05 1.49
N PRO A 155 7.38 8.73 1.95
CA PRO A 155 7.22 9.96 2.72
C PRO A 155 6.48 10.98 1.85
N LEU A 156 5.31 11.47 2.28
CA LEU A 156 4.69 12.62 1.61
C LEU A 156 5.69 13.78 1.64
N PRO A 157 5.90 14.50 0.52
CA PRO A 157 6.54 15.80 0.58
C PRO A 157 5.59 16.70 1.36
N ASN A 158 5.98 17.07 2.58
CA ASN A 158 5.23 18.03 3.38
C ASN A 158 5.07 19.33 2.57
N VAL A 159 3.87 19.56 2.05
CA VAL A 159 3.43 20.89 1.63
C VAL A 159 3.45 21.74 2.89
N ARG A 160 4.49 22.57 3.03
CA ARG A 160 4.55 23.61 4.06
C ARG A 160 3.37 24.53 3.82
N LEU A 161 2.31 24.36 4.60
CA LEU A 161 1.34 25.42 4.79
C LEU A 161 2.09 26.57 5.49
N THR A 162 2.33 27.64 4.76
CA THR A 162 2.79 28.90 5.33
C THR A 162 1.69 29.44 6.24
N SER A 163 1.83 29.21 7.54
CA SER A 163 1.00 29.87 8.55
C SER A 163 1.39 31.34 8.60
N VAL A 164 0.50 32.21 8.12
CA VAL A 164 0.59 33.66 8.27
C VAL A 164 0.11 34.03 9.68
N ASP A 165 0.99 34.75 10.37
CA ASP A 165 0.86 35.59 11.58
C ASP A 165 -0.48 35.75 12.31
N SER A 166 -0.39 35.71 13.64
CA SER A 166 -0.81 36.85 14.50
C SER A 166 -0.12 36.81 15.87
N SER A 167 0.29 38.00 16.29
CA SER A 167 1.19 38.37 17.39
C SER A 167 0.53 38.53 18.77
N ASP A 168 1.37 38.93 19.74
CA ASP A 168 1.15 39.37 21.15
C ASP A 168 1.03 38.26 22.21
N GLY A 169 1.70 38.28 23.36
CA GLY A 169 2.66 39.21 23.97
C GLY A 169 2.77 38.91 25.48
N THR A 170 4.01 38.71 25.97
CA THR A 170 4.52 39.22 27.27
C THR A 170 4.10 38.56 28.63
N LEU A 171 5.08 37.83 29.20
CA LEU A 171 5.63 37.80 30.59
C LEU A 171 4.94 37.14 31.83
N ASN A 172 5.76 36.28 32.47
CA ASN A 172 6.13 36.16 33.90
C ASN A 172 5.32 35.33 34.93
N ASN A 173 5.90 34.17 35.26
CA ASN A 173 6.51 33.75 36.55
C ASN A 173 5.77 33.78 37.91
N SER A 174 5.74 32.57 38.51
CA SER A 174 6.03 32.16 39.91
C SER A 174 5.03 32.33 41.07
N HIS A 175 4.89 31.23 41.81
CA HIS A 175 4.16 30.97 43.07
C HIS A 175 4.66 31.78 44.29
N PRO A 176 3.91 31.78 45.42
CA PRO A 176 4.27 30.86 46.52
C PRO A 176 3.10 30.28 47.38
N SER A 177 3.50 29.29 48.19
CA SER A 177 2.86 28.32 49.10
C SER A 177 1.98 28.81 50.25
N THR A 178 1.24 27.89 50.90
CA THR A 178 0.94 27.92 52.37
C THR A 178 0.72 26.52 52.97
N ALA A 179 1.54 26.20 54.00
CA ALA A 179 1.43 25.34 55.22
C ALA A 179 0.71 23.95 55.17
N VAL A 180 1.34 22.79 55.48
CA VAL A 180 1.96 22.25 56.74
C VAL A 180 0.87 21.93 57.80
N SER A 181 0.66 20.73 58.38
CA SER A 181 1.60 19.77 59.01
C SER A 181 0.89 18.44 59.42
N HIS A 182 1.63 17.30 59.38
CA HIS A 182 1.75 16.15 60.33
C HIS A 182 0.48 15.50 60.98
N VAL A 183 0.35 14.21 61.32
CA VAL A 183 1.30 13.11 61.63
C VAL A 183 0.56 11.75 61.64
N THR A 184 1.38 10.71 61.78
CA THR A 184 1.29 9.25 61.66
C THR A 184 0.31 8.41 62.51
N HIS A 185 0.06 7.20 61.97
CA HIS A 185 0.03 5.85 62.61
C HIS A 185 -1.21 5.30 63.36
N ALA A 186 -1.52 4.05 62.96
CA ALA A 186 -1.82 2.85 63.77
C ALA A 186 -3.28 2.46 64.12
N MET A 187 -3.65 1.30 63.53
CA MET A 187 -4.32 0.08 64.05
C MET A 187 -5.63 0.11 64.87
N ASP A 188 -6.47 -0.85 64.47
CA ASP A 188 -7.62 -1.52 65.11
C ASP A 188 -8.95 -0.77 65.27
N VAL A 189 -10.06 -1.39 64.82
CA VAL A 189 -11.01 -2.20 65.63
C VAL A 189 -12.21 -2.63 64.74
N ASP A 190 -12.72 -3.83 65.03
CA ASP A 190 -13.92 -4.53 64.54
C ASP A 190 -15.14 -3.71 64.05
N GLY A 191 -15.86 -4.29 63.07
CA GLY A 191 -17.24 -3.90 62.76
C GLY A 191 -17.85 -4.68 61.60
N LEU A 192 -18.73 -5.63 61.94
CA LEU A 192 -19.65 -6.39 61.09
C LEU A 192 -20.12 -5.67 59.82
N ASN A 193 -20.25 -6.40 58.70
CA ASN A 193 -21.57 -6.81 58.15
C ASN A 193 -21.43 -7.46 56.76
N ASP A 194 -22.38 -8.34 56.51
CA ASP A 194 -22.45 -9.37 55.49
C ASP A 194 -22.50 -8.95 54.02
N SER A 195 -22.23 -9.97 53.20
CA SER A 195 -22.86 -10.30 51.92
C SER A 195 -22.25 -9.74 50.62
N CYS A 196 -21.39 -10.59 50.06
CA CYS A 196 -21.08 -10.79 48.65
C CYS A 196 -22.28 -10.54 47.71
N LYS A 197 -22.19 -9.52 46.84
CA LYS A 197 -22.47 -9.64 45.39
C LYS A 197 -21.61 -8.65 44.60
N GLN A 198 -20.76 -9.23 43.76
CA GLN A 198 -19.75 -8.61 42.92
C GLN A 198 -20.40 -7.95 41.70
N GLY A 199 -20.50 -6.62 41.70
CA GLY A 199 -20.90 -5.81 40.55
C GLY A 199 -19.70 -5.05 40.00
N TYR A 200 -18.92 -5.70 39.15
CA TYR A 200 -17.75 -5.09 38.51
C TYR A 200 -18.18 -4.28 37.29
N THR A 201 -18.35 -2.97 37.44
CA THR A 201 -18.48 -2.02 36.33
C THR A 201 -17.10 -1.67 35.81
N GLN A 202 -16.65 -2.36 34.77
CA GLN A 202 -15.44 -1.99 34.05
C GLN A 202 -15.78 -0.85 33.08
N GLU A 203 -15.49 0.39 33.49
CA GLU A 203 -15.45 1.52 32.55
C GLU A 203 -14.36 1.25 31.51
N THR A 204 -14.79 0.94 30.29
CA THR A 204 -13.87 0.88 29.15
C THR A 204 -13.51 2.31 28.77
N LYS A 205 -12.30 2.71 29.18
CA LYS A 205 -11.60 3.90 28.71
C LYS A 205 -11.60 3.89 27.18
N ARG A 206 -12.47 4.71 26.57
CA ARG A 206 -12.49 5.01 25.15
C ARG A 206 -11.12 5.59 24.77
N LEU A 207 -10.26 4.79 24.14
CA LEU A 207 -9.09 5.35 23.46
C LEU A 207 -9.61 6.34 22.41
N LYS A 208 -9.16 7.60 22.53
CA LYS A 208 -9.40 8.62 21.51
C LYS A 208 -8.83 8.08 20.20
N ARG A 209 -9.73 7.77 19.26
CA ARG A 209 -9.40 7.46 17.88
C ARG A 209 -8.60 8.65 17.33
N ALA A 210 -7.36 8.42 16.91
CA ALA A 210 -6.63 9.42 16.13
C ALA A 210 -7.45 9.73 14.87
N PRO A 211 -7.40 10.97 14.33
CA PRO A 211 -8.07 11.29 13.09
C PRO A 211 -7.57 10.33 12.01
N ILE A 212 -8.49 9.54 11.46
CA ILE A 212 -8.24 8.72 10.28
C ILE A 212 -7.84 9.72 9.20
N GLN A 213 -6.57 9.72 8.79
CA GLN A 213 -6.21 10.46 7.61
C GLN A 213 -6.93 9.79 6.45
N ASP A 214 -7.99 10.45 5.97
CA ASP A 214 -8.74 10.01 4.80
C ASP A 214 -7.79 10.00 3.60
N SER A 215 -7.15 8.85 3.37
CA SER A 215 -6.44 8.63 2.13
C SER A 215 -7.48 8.72 1.02
N LEU A 216 -7.30 9.66 0.10
CA LEU A 216 -8.25 9.97 -0.98
C LEU A 216 -8.65 8.70 -1.79
N GLY A 217 -7.80 7.67 -1.79
CA GLY A 217 -8.08 6.35 -2.36
C GLY A 217 -9.13 5.51 -1.62
N LEU A 218 -9.19 5.59 -0.29
CA LEU A 218 -10.08 4.75 0.50
C LEU A 218 -11.56 5.15 0.33
N GLU A 219 -11.83 6.45 0.36
CA GLU A 219 -13.17 6.99 0.16
C GLU A 219 -13.69 6.64 -1.25
N MET A 220 -12.82 6.71 -2.28
CA MET A 220 -13.19 6.26 -3.62
C MET A 220 -13.54 4.77 -3.66
N GLU A 221 -12.85 3.95 -2.87
CA GLU A 221 -13.10 2.51 -2.82
C GLU A 221 -14.44 2.17 -2.16
N TYR A 222 -14.82 2.86 -1.08
CA TYR A 222 -16.16 2.70 -0.50
C TYR A 222 -17.26 3.11 -1.47
N ARG A 223 -17.11 4.26 -2.15
CA ARG A 223 -18.08 4.70 -3.16
C ARG A 223 -18.21 3.72 -4.32
N PHE A 224 -17.11 3.15 -4.79
CA PHE A 224 -17.14 2.10 -5.80
C PHE A 224 -18.02 0.93 -5.35
N ILE A 225 -17.82 0.44 -4.13
CA ILE A 225 -18.61 -0.68 -3.60
C ILE A 225 -20.07 -0.29 -3.39
N ASP A 226 -20.34 0.90 -2.84
CA ASP A 226 -21.71 1.42 -2.66
C ASP A 226 -22.44 1.48 -4.00
N ASN A 227 -21.78 1.96 -5.05
CA ASN A 227 -22.34 2.03 -6.39
C ASN A 227 -22.66 0.64 -6.95
N ILE A 228 -21.75 -0.33 -6.81
CA ILE A 228 -22.00 -1.72 -7.21
C ILE A 228 -23.22 -2.27 -6.45
N LEU A 229 -23.24 -2.17 -5.11
CA LEU A 229 -24.32 -2.73 -4.30
C LEU A 229 -25.68 -2.05 -4.58
N ALA A 230 -25.69 -0.78 -4.97
CA ALA A 230 -26.91 -0.05 -5.30
C ALA A 230 -27.49 -0.41 -6.69
N THR A 231 -26.64 -0.77 -7.65
CA THR A 231 -27.03 -0.94 -9.07
C THR A 231 -27.07 -2.39 -9.52
N CYS A 232 -26.41 -3.28 -8.79
CA CYS A 232 -26.22 -4.67 -9.13
C CYS A 232 -27.51 -5.50 -9.06
N ARG A 233 -27.72 -6.34 -10.08
CA ARG A 233 -28.77 -7.38 -10.12
C ARG A 233 -28.22 -8.80 -9.95
N ASP A 234 -26.91 -8.96 -10.09
CA ASP A 234 -26.24 -10.25 -10.00
C ASP A 234 -25.96 -10.64 -8.54
N VAL A 235 -26.35 -11.86 -8.17
CA VAL A 235 -26.28 -12.32 -6.78
C VAL A 235 -24.82 -12.52 -6.35
N GLU A 236 -24.00 -13.09 -7.23
CA GLU A 236 -22.59 -13.36 -6.94
C GLU A 236 -21.80 -12.05 -6.85
N GLN A 237 -22.04 -11.09 -7.73
CA GLN A 237 -21.46 -9.76 -7.68
C GLN A 237 -21.79 -9.04 -6.36
N SER A 238 -23.04 -9.12 -5.92
CA SER A 238 -23.47 -8.53 -4.63
C SER A 238 -22.75 -9.20 -3.45
N ARG A 239 -22.59 -10.54 -3.51
CA ARG A 239 -21.85 -11.32 -2.52
C ARG A 239 -20.38 -10.89 -2.48
N PHE A 240 -19.70 -10.83 -3.63
CA PHE A 240 -18.29 -10.44 -3.70
C PHE A 240 -18.05 -9.00 -3.25
N ALA A 241 -18.90 -8.06 -3.66
CA ALA A 241 -18.83 -6.67 -3.20
C ALA A 241 -18.99 -6.55 -1.69
N THR A 242 -19.89 -7.33 -1.09
CA THR A 242 -20.10 -7.37 0.36
C THR A 242 -18.89 -7.94 1.09
N GLU A 243 -18.34 -9.07 0.61
CA GLU A 243 -17.13 -9.65 1.19
C GLU A 243 -15.90 -8.75 1.04
N TYR A 244 -15.81 -8.04 -0.09
CA TYR A 244 -14.78 -7.05 -0.32
C TYR A 244 -14.87 -5.88 0.66
N ARG A 245 -16.08 -5.37 0.94
CA ARG A 245 -16.31 -4.35 1.98
C ARG A 245 -15.88 -4.83 3.36
N LYS A 246 -16.29 -6.05 3.76
CA LYS A 246 -15.89 -6.63 5.05
C LYS A 246 -14.38 -6.75 5.17
N TRP A 247 -13.71 -7.17 4.09
CA TRP A 247 -12.27 -7.22 4.04
C TRP A 247 -11.64 -5.83 4.21
N LEU A 248 -12.13 -4.78 3.54
CA LEU A 248 -11.61 -3.41 3.72
C LEU A 248 -11.71 -2.93 5.17
N VAL A 249 -12.85 -3.16 5.82
CA VAL A 249 -13.03 -2.79 7.24
C VAL A 249 -12.01 -3.50 8.14
N THR A 250 -11.76 -4.78 7.87
CA THR A 250 -10.78 -5.57 8.63
C THR A 250 -9.35 -5.13 8.32
N PHE A 251 -9.04 -4.87 7.06
CA PHE A 251 -7.73 -4.45 6.59
C PHE A 251 -7.29 -3.11 7.18
N LEU A 252 -8.22 -2.16 7.34
CA LEU A 252 -7.95 -0.85 7.97
C LEU A 252 -7.89 -0.90 9.50
N GLY A 253 -8.39 -1.98 10.10
CA GLY A 253 -8.32 -2.19 11.55
C GLY A 253 -6.98 -2.78 12.02
N GLN A 254 -6.09 -3.14 11.09
CA GLN A 254 -4.74 -3.69 11.34
C GLN A 254 -3.69 -2.59 11.32
#